data_AF-A0A927BFT0-F1
#
_entry.id   AF-A0A927BFT0-F1
#
_cell.length_a   1.000
_cell.length_b   1.000
_cell.length_c   1.000
_cell.angle_alpha   90.00
_cell.angle_beta   90.00
_cell.angle_gamma   90.00
#
_symmetry.space_group_name_H-M   'P 1'
#
loop_
_entity.id
_entity.type
_entity.pdbx_description
1 polymer ?
#
loop_
_entity_poly.entity_id
_entity_poly.type
_entity_poly.pdbx_seq_one_letter_code
_entity_poly.pdbx_strand_id
1 'polypeptide(L)'
;MLHFDSAWRFESPGSLATPVAQEFLEIIGKLALGKQQVFEHFKRYFASAYGSVASQSSNASWAYSDLQYALDEAAKNAPLCINAFYTACQELNDGPVPNHELVNRILARHEEPYRIEPPNLIRLESGQPVTRPEVPASLAQQAQDLIQESFAESQRLLAEGRFRPAVQEILWLLETVSTAFQGVSISENSSIRGKYFNTIVDELRKKNQGTALDQIFGWLKTLHGYLSAPAGGGIRHGMDLKEGVATSEGEARLYCNLITSYISYLLAEYHRLTAAPAGKA
;
A
#
# COMPACT_ATOMS: atom_id res chain seq x y z
N MET A 1 15.48 -9.00 18.33
CA MET A 1 16.70 -9.59 17.71
C MET A 1 16.29 -10.56 16.61
N LEU A 2 17.04 -10.62 15.51
CA LEU A 2 16.79 -11.52 14.37
C LEU A 2 17.51 -12.87 14.52
N HIS A 3 16.91 -13.91 13.95
CA HIS A 3 17.46 -15.25 13.83
C HIS A 3 18.13 -15.43 12.47
N PHE A 4 19.37 -15.91 12.46
CA PHE A 4 20.14 -16.24 11.26
C PHE A 4 21.21 -17.26 11.64
N ASP A 5 21.85 -17.85 10.63
CA ASP A 5 22.88 -18.87 10.84
C ASP A 5 23.91 -18.42 11.89
N SER A 6 24.05 -19.21 12.94
CA SER A 6 24.98 -18.94 14.02
C SER A 6 26.43 -18.83 13.55
N ALA A 7 26.79 -19.53 12.47
CA ALA A 7 28.12 -19.46 11.87
C ALA A 7 28.45 -18.05 11.40
N TRP A 8 27.47 -17.27 10.91
CA TRP A 8 27.70 -15.91 10.41
C TRP A 8 28.18 -14.91 11.47
N ARG A 9 28.09 -15.26 12.76
CA ARG A 9 28.67 -14.45 13.84
C ARG A 9 30.19 -14.51 13.87
N PHE A 10 30.76 -15.63 13.43
CA PHE A 10 32.20 -15.90 13.48
C PHE A 10 32.81 -15.89 12.07
N GLU A 11 32.03 -16.30 11.07
CA GLU A 11 32.41 -16.36 9.67
C GLU A 11 31.56 -15.37 8.88
N SER A 12 32.06 -14.15 8.73
CA SER A 12 31.33 -13.08 8.04
C SER A 12 31.06 -13.48 6.58
N PRO A 13 29.79 -13.52 6.14
CA PRO A 13 29.44 -13.77 4.74
C PRO A 13 29.74 -12.59 3.81
N GLY A 14 30.16 -11.45 4.37
CA GLY A 14 30.51 -10.24 3.64
C GLY A 14 30.27 -8.96 4.45
N SER A 15 30.88 -7.88 3.98
CA SER A 15 30.62 -6.54 4.49
C SER A 15 29.35 -5.96 3.86
N LEU A 16 28.64 -5.13 4.62
CA LEU A 16 27.53 -4.32 4.14
C LEU A 16 28.07 -3.19 3.26
N ALA A 17 27.42 -2.90 2.14
CA ALA A 17 27.82 -1.83 1.25
C ALA A 17 27.77 -0.47 1.97
N THR A 18 28.78 0.36 1.75
CA THR A 18 28.90 1.69 2.35
C THR A 18 27.66 2.57 2.16
N PRO A 19 26.98 2.59 0.98
CA PRO A 19 25.75 3.35 0.81
C PRO A 19 24.61 2.91 1.75
N VAL A 20 24.52 1.63 2.08
CA VAL A 20 23.51 1.10 3.02
C VAL A 20 23.80 1.58 4.44
N ALA A 21 25.06 1.49 4.88
CA ALA A 21 25.47 2.01 6.18
C ALA A 21 25.21 3.51 6.31
N GLN A 22 25.45 4.28 5.25
CA GLN A 22 25.13 5.72 5.22
C GLN A 22 23.62 5.97 5.35
N GLU A 23 22.76 5.21 4.66
CA GLU A 23 21.30 5.34 4.81
C GLU A 23 20.82 5.00 6.22
N PHE A 24 21.43 4.00 6.87
CA PHE A 24 21.14 3.70 8.28
C PHE A 24 21.51 4.88 9.18
N LEU A 25 22.68 5.50 8.96
CA LEU A 25 23.12 6.67 9.71
C LEU A 25 22.18 7.87 9.51
N GLU A 26 21.72 8.12 8.29
CA GLU A 26 20.74 9.17 7.98
C GLU A 26 19.41 8.96 8.70
N ILE A 27 18.91 7.72 8.72
CA ILE A 27 17.69 7.37 9.44
C ILE A 27 17.86 7.62 10.93
N ILE A 28 18.99 7.21 11.52
CA ILE A 28 19.27 7.47 12.94
C ILE A 28 19.35 8.98 13.21
N GLY A 29 19.96 9.76 12.31
CA GLY A 29 19.97 11.22 12.36
C GLY A 29 18.55 11.82 12.44
N LYS A 30 17.64 11.33 11.58
CA LYS A 30 16.23 11.74 11.57
C LYS A 30 15.47 11.33 12.84
N LEU A 31 15.73 10.14 13.38
CA LEU A 31 15.14 9.68 14.64
C LEU A 31 15.66 10.47 15.85
N ALA A 32 16.94 10.79 15.86
CA ALA A 32 17.57 11.46 16.98
C ALA A 32 17.08 12.90 17.13
N LEU A 33 16.83 13.62 16.03
CA LEU A 33 16.54 15.06 16.05
C LEU A 33 17.56 15.84 16.91
N GLY A 34 18.83 15.41 16.89
CA GLY A 34 19.91 15.97 17.71
C GLY A 34 20.00 15.47 19.16
N LYS A 35 19.08 14.62 19.62
CA LYS A 35 19.13 14.02 20.97
C LYS A 35 20.30 13.02 21.07
N GLN A 36 21.26 13.33 21.95
CA GLN A 36 22.39 12.45 22.22
C GLN A 36 21.97 11.03 22.62
N GLN A 37 20.91 10.87 23.42
CA GLN A 37 20.51 9.56 23.93
C GLN A 37 20.12 8.57 22.81
N VAL A 38 19.57 9.07 21.70
CA VAL A 38 19.21 8.24 20.55
C VAL A 38 20.48 7.76 19.83
N PHE A 39 21.47 8.64 19.62
CA PHE A 39 22.75 8.21 19.06
C PHE A 39 23.46 7.17 19.93
N GLU A 40 23.48 7.39 21.24
CA GLU A 40 24.05 6.44 22.21
C GLU A 40 23.33 5.09 22.22
N HIS A 41 22.01 5.10 22.04
CA HIS A 41 21.21 3.88 21.93
C HIS A 41 21.68 3.04 20.75
N PHE A 42 21.67 3.58 19.53
CA PHE A 42 22.13 2.85 18.34
C PHE A 42 23.61 2.45 18.44
N LYS A 43 24.46 3.33 18.99
CA LYS A 43 25.89 3.05 19.18
C LYS A 43 26.13 1.80 20.01
N ARG A 44 25.38 1.60 21.11
CA ARG A 44 25.50 0.38 21.94
C ARG A 44 25.19 -0.89 21.18
N TYR A 45 24.15 -0.88 20.35
CA TYR A 45 23.79 -2.05 19.54
C TYR A 45 24.86 -2.37 18.49
N PHE A 46 25.39 -1.35 17.80
CA PHE A 46 26.47 -1.56 16.84
C PHE A 46 27.78 -1.99 17.51
N ALA A 47 28.16 -1.38 18.64
CA ALA A 47 29.33 -1.81 19.42
C ALA A 47 29.24 -3.29 19.81
N SER A 48 28.08 -3.72 20.30
CA SER A 48 27.83 -5.12 20.66
C SER A 48 27.96 -6.08 19.47
N ALA A 49 27.58 -5.64 18.27
CA ALA A 49 27.64 -6.47 17.06
C ALA A 49 29.07 -6.91 16.68
N TYR A 50 30.09 -6.10 16.95
CA TYR A 50 31.49 -6.48 16.72
C TYR A 50 32.24 -6.83 18.02
N GLY A 51 31.51 -7.10 19.11
CA GLY A 51 32.09 -7.56 20.37
C GLY A 51 32.74 -6.47 21.24
N SER A 52 32.35 -5.22 21.06
CA SER A 52 32.84 -4.08 21.83
C SER A 52 31.80 -3.54 22.81
N VAL A 53 32.26 -2.72 23.75
CA VAL A 53 31.41 -2.02 24.72
C VAL A 53 31.45 -0.53 24.39
N ALA A 54 30.28 0.05 24.12
CA ALA A 54 30.17 1.48 23.86
C ALA A 54 30.37 2.29 25.14
N SER A 55 31.37 3.16 25.16
CA SER A 55 31.53 4.21 26.18
C SER A 55 30.57 5.36 25.93
N GLN A 56 30.15 6.04 26.99
CA GLN A 56 29.31 7.24 26.87
C GLN A 56 30.12 8.39 26.27
N SER A 57 29.56 9.07 25.27
CA SER A 57 30.18 10.23 24.64
C SER A 57 29.94 11.49 25.45
N SER A 58 30.82 12.47 25.31
CA SER A 58 30.75 13.71 26.10
C SER A 58 29.65 14.67 25.63
N ASN A 59 29.19 14.58 24.39
CA ASN A 59 28.09 15.37 23.83
C ASN A 59 27.49 14.71 22.57
N ALA A 60 26.44 15.32 22.01
CA ALA A 60 25.74 14.80 20.83
C ALA A 60 26.60 14.70 19.55
N SER A 61 27.53 15.63 19.33
CA SER A 61 28.41 15.61 18.15
C SER A 61 29.42 14.45 18.23
N TRP A 62 30.00 14.24 19.42
CA TRP A 62 30.81 13.05 19.70
C TRP A 62 29.99 11.77 19.60
N ALA A 63 28.76 11.76 20.12
CA ALA A 63 27.90 10.58 20.02
C ALA A 63 27.55 10.21 18.56
N TYR A 64 27.38 11.20 17.69
CA TYR A 64 27.20 10.97 16.26
C TYR A 64 28.46 10.40 15.60
N SER A 65 29.63 10.97 15.89
CA SER A 65 30.90 10.52 15.32
C SER A 65 31.27 9.11 15.78
N ASP A 66 31.10 8.83 17.08
CA ASP A 66 31.32 7.51 17.66
C ASP A 66 30.30 6.47 17.14
N LEU A 67 29.05 6.88 16.91
CA LEU A 67 28.04 6.06 16.28
C LEU A 67 28.46 5.67 14.86
N GLN A 68 28.93 6.65 14.07
CA GLN A 68 29.39 6.40 12.70
C GLN A 68 30.54 5.40 12.69
N TYR A 69 31.53 5.56 13.58
CA TYR A 69 32.61 4.60 13.73
C TYR A 69 32.09 3.20 14.12
N ALA A 70 31.19 3.10 15.10
CA ALA A 70 30.63 1.82 15.52
C ALA A 70 29.83 1.13 14.41
N LEU A 71 29.12 1.91 13.59
CA LEU A 71 28.40 1.42 12.42
C LEU A 71 29.34 0.90 11.34
N ASP A 72 30.42 1.62 11.04
CA ASP A 72 31.42 1.19 10.06
C ASP A 72 32.12 -0.12 10.49
N GLU A 73 32.41 -0.27 11.79
CA GLU A 73 32.95 -1.52 12.35
C GLU A 73 31.94 -2.67 12.29
N ALA A 74 30.68 -2.42 12.66
CA ALA A 74 29.61 -3.42 12.56
C ALA A 74 29.36 -3.85 11.11
N ALA A 75 29.43 -2.91 10.15
CA ALA A 75 29.21 -3.14 8.73
C ALA A 75 30.20 -4.14 8.10
N LYS A 76 31.35 -4.42 8.72
CA LYS A 76 32.27 -5.49 8.29
C LYS A 76 31.64 -6.90 8.36
N ASN A 77 30.54 -7.04 9.09
CA ASN A 77 29.70 -8.23 9.12
C ASN A 77 28.24 -7.84 8.87
N ALA A 78 27.80 -7.94 7.61
CA ALA A 78 26.48 -7.49 7.18
C ALA A 78 25.33 -8.05 8.05
N PRO A 79 25.23 -9.37 8.31
CA PRO A 79 24.19 -9.90 9.18
C PRO A 79 24.15 -9.29 10.59
N LEU A 80 25.33 -9.10 11.21
CA LEU A 80 25.39 -8.53 12.56
C LEU A 80 25.00 -7.05 12.57
N CYS A 81 25.43 -6.29 11.56
CA CYS A 81 25.05 -4.90 11.37
C CYS A 81 23.53 -4.73 11.17
N ILE A 82 22.94 -5.51 10.26
CA ILE A 82 21.51 -5.49 9.97
C ILE A 82 20.71 -5.86 11.23
N ASN A 83 21.13 -6.91 11.95
CA ASN A 83 20.50 -7.32 13.19
C ASN A 83 20.60 -6.24 14.28
N ALA A 84 21.75 -5.58 14.42
CA ALA A 84 21.96 -4.52 15.40
C ALA A 84 21.05 -3.32 15.11
N PHE A 85 20.99 -2.87 13.86
CA PHE A 85 20.11 -1.78 13.45
C PHE A 85 18.64 -2.12 13.70
N TYR A 86 18.18 -3.28 13.23
CA TYR A 86 16.79 -3.71 13.42
C TYR A 86 16.43 -3.81 14.90
N THR A 87 17.29 -4.42 15.72
CA THR A 87 17.04 -4.56 17.16
C THR A 87 17.04 -3.20 17.84
N ALA A 88 17.97 -2.31 17.51
CA ALA A 88 17.97 -0.95 18.03
C ALA A 88 16.68 -0.19 17.68
N CYS A 89 16.15 -0.35 16.47
CA CYS A 89 14.85 0.22 16.10
C CYS A 89 13.70 -0.35 16.93
N GLN A 90 13.64 -1.68 17.14
CA GLN A 90 12.56 -2.29 17.94
C GLN A 90 12.60 -1.89 19.42
N GLU A 91 13.80 -1.69 19.96
CA GLU A 91 14.02 -1.37 21.38
C GLU A 91 14.03 0.15 21.66
N LEU A 92 13.79 0.98 20.64
CA LEU A 92 13.67 2.43 20.80
C LEU A 92 12.23 2.78 21.23
N ASN A 93 12.05 3.15 22.49
CA ASN A 93 10.73 3.46 23.08
C ASN A 93 10.17 4.85 22.73
N ASP A 94 10.90 5.70 21.99
CA ASP A 94 10.58 7.12 21.79
C ASP A 94 10.35 7.44 20.30
N GLY A 95 9.09 7.30 19.83
CA GLY A 95 8.64 7.75 18.50
C GLY A 95 8.42 6.63 17.46
N PRO A 96 8.03 7.00 16.22
CA PRO A 96 7.82 6.04 15.13
C PRO A 96 9.16 5.45 14.67
N VAL A 97 9.30 4.13 14.80
CA VAL A 97 10.53 3.41 14.43
C VAL A 97 10.43 2.84 13.01
N PRO A 98 11.56 2.78 12.26
CA PRO A 98 11.62 2.11 10.97
C PRO A 98 11.07 0.68 11.05
N ASN A 99 10.07 0.36 10.21
CA ASN A 99 9.62 -1.02 10.07
C ASN A 99 10.65 -1.83 9.25
N HIS A 100 10.56 -3.17 9.34
CA HIS A 100 11.47 -4.05 8.60
C HIS A 100 11.35 -3.90 7.07
N GLU A 101 10.20 -3.45 6.55
CA GLU A 101 9.99 -3.18 5.13
C GLU A 101 10.88 -2.05 4.61
N LEU A 102 11.10 -0.99 5.40
CA LEU A 102 12.02 0.08 5.04
C LEU A 102 13.46 -0.45 4.94
N VAL A 103 13.88 -1.28 5.90
CA VAL A 103 15.21 -1.89 5.90
C VAL A 103 15.39 -2.78 4.66
N ASN A 104 14.42 -3.65 4.37
CA ASN A 104 14.43 -4.49 3.17
C ASN A 104 14.49 -3.67 1.88
N ARG A 105 13.83 -2.51 1.83
CA ARG A 105 13.87 -1.62 0.67
C ARG A 105 15.26 -1.02 0.44
N ILE A 106 15.96 -0.67 1.51
CA ILE A 106 17.34 -0.16 1.45
C ILE A 106 18.27 -1.26 0.96
N LEU A 107 18.18 -2.45 1.57
CA LEU A 107 18.98 -3.62 1.18
C LEU A 107 18.76 -3.97 -0.31
N ALA A 108 17.50 -4.06 -0.75
CA ALA A 108 17.18 -4.36 -2.14
C ALA A 108 17.65 -3.27 -3.12
N ARG A 109 17.59 -1.99 -2.74
CA ARG A 109 18.05 -0.87 -3.58
C ARG A 109 19.55 -0.95 -3.88
N HIS A 110 20.33 -1.41 -2.90
CA HIS A 110 21.79 -1.54 -3.00
C HIS A 110 22.24 -2.97 -3.31
N GLU A 111 21.32 -3.83 -3.78
CA GLU A 111 21.59 -5.21 -4.20
C GLU A 111 22.24 -6.07 -3.10
N GLU A 112 21.96 -5.76 -1.83
CA GLU A 112 22.40 -6.58 -0.71
C GLU A 112 21.64 -7.92 -0.70
N PRO A 113 22.35 -9.05 -0.58
CA PRO A 113 21.74 -10.38 -0.67
C PRO A 113 21.09 -10.79 0.65
N TYR A 114 20.39 -9.87 1.32
CA TYR A 114 19.77 -10.08 2.63
C TYR A 114 18.33 -9.59 2.66
N ARG A 115 17.45 -10.35 3.32
CA ARG A 115 16.07 -9.97 3.57
C ARG A 115 15.66 -10.29 5.00
N ILE A 116 15.04 -9.33 5.67
CA ILE A 116 14.42 -9.50 6.98
C ILE A 116 13.01 -10.04 6.78
N GLU A 117 12.76 -11.23 7.29
CA GLU A 117 11.45 -11.86 7.41
C GLU A 117 11.22 -12.19 8.87
N PRO A 118 10.76 -11.23 9.70
CA PRO A 118 10.76 -11.41 11.15
C PRO A 118 10.10 -12.73 11.57
N PRO A 119 10.75 -13.54 12.42
CA PRO A 119 11.94 -13.21 13.22
C PRO A 119 13.29 -13.47 12.52
N ASN A 120 13.32 -13.88 11.26
CA ASN A 120 14.51 -14.36 10.56
C ASN A 120 15.19 -13.29 9.70
N LEU A 121 16.50 -13.41 9.53
CA LEU A 121 17.29 -12.74 8.49
C LEU A 121 17.79 -13.83 7.54
N ILE A 122 17.32 -13.79 6.30
CA ILE A 122 17.67 -14.77 5.28
C ILE A 122 18.67 -14.16 4.29
N ARG A 123 19.60 -15.00 3.78
CA ARG A 123 20.48 -14.64 2.67
C ARG A 123 19.86 -15.14 1.37
N LEU A 124 19.78 -14.27 0.37
CA LEU A 124 19.28 -14.61 -0.96
C LEU A 124 20.42 -15.29 -1.76
N GLU A 125 20.16 -16.41 -2.43
CA GLU A 125 21.20 -17.11 -3.20
C GLU A 125 21.66 -16.30 -4.43
N SER A 126 22.97 -16.28 -4.70
CA SER A 126 23.55 -15.56 -5.83
C SER A 126 22.99 -16.06 -7.15
N GLY A 127 22.28 -15.21 -7.89
CA GLY A 127 21.68 -15.55 -9.18
C GLY A 127 20.16 -15.74 -9.16
N GLN A 128 19.51 -15.67 -7.99
CA GLN A 128 18.09 -15.36 -7.99
C GLN A 128 17.93 -13.84 -8.19
N PRO A 129 17.14 -13.39 -9.19
CA PRO A 129 16.76 -11.99 -9.24
C PRO A 129 16.21 -11.64 -7.87
N VAL A 130 16.71 -10.56 -7.27
CA VAL A 130 16.06 -9.97 -6.09
C VAL A 130 14.60 -9.81 -6.50
N THR A 131 13.73 -10.71 -6.03
CA THR A 131 12.31 -10.49 -6.14
C THR A 131 12.12 -9.32 -5.22
N ARG A 132 12.16 -8.14 -5.84
CA ARG A 132 11.68 -6.86 -5.33
C ARG A 132 10.61 -7.23 -4.33
N PRO A 133 10.78 -6.93 -3.02
CA PRO A 133 9.65 -7.04 -2.11
C PRO A 133 8.53 -6.32 -2.85
N GLU A 134 7.45 -7.03 -3.21
CA GLU A 134 6.26 -6.35 -3.69
C GLU A 134 6.01 -5.35 -2.57
N VAL A 135 6.33 -4.09 -2.84
CA VAL A 135 5.85 -2.98 -2.03
C VAL A 135 4.38 -3.31 -2.01
N PRO A 136 3.79 -3.70 -0.85
CA PRO A 136 2.36 -3.97 -0.81
C PRO A 136 1.80 -2.74 -1.46
N ALA A 137 1.14 -2.96 -2.61
CA ALA A 137 0.85 -1.87 -3.52
C ALA A 137 0.26 -0.77 -2.66
N SER A 138 0.70 0.49 -2.82
CA SER A 138 0.13 1.57 -2.02
C SER A 138 -1.40 1.43 -2.08
N LEU A 139 -2.16 1.82 -1.05
CA LEU A 139 -3.62 1.63 -1.10
C LEU A 139 -4.23 2.13 -2.44
N ALA A 140 -3.65 3.20 -3.01
CA ALA A 140 -3.94 3.69 -4.34
C ALA A 140 -3.56 2.71 -5.48
N GLN A 141 -2.38 2.10 -5.44
CA GLN A 141 -1.97 1.06 -6.38
C GLN A 141 -2.82 -0.21 -6.24
N GLN A 142 -3.13 -0.69 -5.03
CA GLN A 142 -4.03 -1.84 -4.82
C GLN A 142 -5.43 -1.56 -5.38
N ALA A 143 -5.94 -0.35 -5.18
CA ALA A 143 -7.21 0.06 -5.76
C ALA A 143 -7.13 0.09 -7.30
N GLN A 144 -6.03 0.59 -7.87
CA GLN A 144 -5.82 0.62 -9.31
C GLN A 144 -5.73 -0.79 -9.89
N ASP A 145 -4.99 -1.69 -9.23
CA ASP A 145 -4.82 -3.08 -9.64
C ASP A 145 -6.16 -3.81 -9.61
N LEU A 146 -6.93 -3.66 -8.53
CA LEU A 146 -8.28 -4.23 -8.40
C LEU A 146 -9.22 -3.76 -9.52
N ILE A 147 -9.16 -2.48 -9.91
CA ILE A 147 -9.95 -1.94 -11.03
C ILE A 147 -9.54 -2.60 -12.34
N GLN A 148 -8.23 -2.72 -12.61
CA GLN A 148 -7.73 -3.33 -13.85
C GLN A 148 -8.04 -4.83 -13.92
N GLU A 149 -7.87 -5.54 -12.81
CA GLU A 149 -8.19 -6.97 -12.70
C GLU A 149 -9.67 -7.23 -12.94
N SER A 150 -10.55 -6.44 -12.33
CA SER A 150 -12.00 -6.56 -12.52
C SER A 150 -12.43 -6.30 -13.97
N PHE A 151 -11.81 -5.30 -14.63
CA PHE A 151 -12.04 -5.05 -16.06
C PHE A 151 -11.56 -6.19 -16.95
N ALA A 152 -10.38 -6.75 -16.67
CA ALA A 152 -9.83 -7.87 -17.42
C ALA A 152 -10.68 -9.15 -17.22
N GLU A 153 -11.11 -9.41 -15.99
CA GLU A 153 -11.93 -10.57 -15.66
C GLU A 153 -13.30 -10.50 -16.35
N SER A 154 -13.96 -9.34 -16.34
CA SER A 154 -15.22 -9.18 -17.09
C SER A 154 -15.06 -9.43 -18.58
N GLN A 155 -13.99 -8.92 -19.19
CA GLN A 155 -13.70 -9.16 -20.60
C GLN A 155 -13.44 -10.65 -20.89
N ARG A 156 -12.69 -11.33 -20.02
CA ARG A 156 -12.46 -12.76 -20.10
C ARG A 156 -13.78 -13.54 -20.01
N LEU A 157 -14.63 -13.20 -19.05
CA LEU A 157 -15.94 -13.81 -18.87
C LEU A 157 -16.85 -13.60 -20.10
N LEU A 158 -16.85 -12.40 -20.71
CA LEU A 158 -17.57 -12.17 -21.97
C LEU A 158 -17.04 -13.04 -23.11
N ALA A 159 -15.72 -13.18 -23.24
CA ALA A 159 -15.09 -14.00 -24.27
C ALA A 159 -15.41 -15.50 -24.09
N GLU A 160 -15.56 -15.96 -22.85
CA GLU A 160 -15.94 -17.33 -22.48
C GLU A 160 -17.44 -17.61 -22.60
N GLY A 161 -18.26 -16.64 -23.02
CA GLY A 161 -19.72 -16.77 -23.06
C GLY A 161 -20.38 -16.73 -21.67
N ARG A 162 -19.63 -16.36 -20.63
CA ARG A 162 -20.09 -16.24 -19.24
C ARG A 162 -20.67 -14.84 -19.00
N PHE A 163 -21.76 -14.55 -19.71
CA PHE A 163 -22.37 -13.21 -19.79
C PHE A 163 -22.82 -12.63 -18.44
N ARG A 164 -23.64 -13.37 -17.67
CA ARG A 164 -24.12 -12.89 -16.37
C ARG A 164 -22.97 -12.67 -15.37
N PRO A 165 -22.01 -13.60 -15.21
CA PRO A 165 -20.80 -13.36 -14.43
C PRO A 165 -20.03 -12.11 -14.86
N ALA A 166 -19.89 -11.85 -16.17
CA ALA A 166 -19.19 -10.67 -16.65
C ALA A 166 -19.85 -9.36 -16.20
N VAL A 167 -21.18 -9.30 -16.24
CA VAL A 167 -21.94 -8.12 -15.77
C VAL A 167 -21.89 -8.02 -14.25
N GLN A 168 -21.94 -9.16 -13.53
CA GLN A 168 -21.79 -9.20 -12.07
C GLN A 168 -20.48 -8.58 -11.61
N GLU A 169 -19.37 -8.93 -12.26
CA GLU A 169 -18.04 -8.43 -11.94
C GLU A 169 -17.97 -6.89 -12.01
N ILE A 170 -18.43 -6.32 -13.12
CA ILE A 170 -18.37 -4.87 -13.34
C ILE A 170 -19.41 -4.12 -12.51
N LEU A 171 -20.57 -4.74 -12.24
CA LEU A 171 -21.56 -4.17 -11.34
C LEU A 171 -21.03 -4.13 -9.90
N TRP A 172 -20.32 -5.15 -9.45
CA TRP A 172 -19.62 -5.16 -8.17
C TRP A 172 -18.53 -4.08 -8.12
N LEU A 173 -17.70 -3.98 -9.17
CA LEU A 173 -16.67 -2.93 -9.25
C LEU A 173 -17.28 -1.52 -9.17
N LEU A 174 -18.41 -1.30 -9.83
CA LEU A 174 -19.15 -0.03 -9.74
C LEU A 174 -19.55 0.29 -8.30
N GLU A 175 -20.08 -0.69 -7.56
CA GLU A 175 -20.42 -0.52 -6.15
C GLU A 175 -19.17 -0.14 -5.34
N THR A 176 -18.07 -0.86 -5.52
CA THR A 176 -16.79 -0.61 -4.86
C THR A 176 -16.26 0.80 -5.14
N VAL A 177 -16.19 1.22 -6.40
CA VAL A 177 -15.70 2.56 -6.79
C VAL A 177 -16.59 3.67 -6.21
N SER A 178 -17.91 3.44 -6.14
CA SER A 178 -18.82 4.43 -5.53
C SER A 178 -18.50 4.72 -4.06
N THR A 179 -18.03 3.71 -3.30
CA THR A 179 -17.69 3.89 -1.88
C THR A 179 -16.52 4.84 -1.65
N ALA A 180 -15.66 5.05 -2.66
CA ALA A 180 -14.55 6.00 -2.57
C ALA A 180 -15.04 7.44 -2.33
N PHE A 181 -16.26 7.78 -2.78
CA PHE A 181 -16.84 9.10 -2.56
C PHE A 181 -17.28 9.35 -1.12
N GLN A 182 -17.33 8.33 -0.26
CA GLN A 182 -17.64 8.50 1.14
C GLN A 182 -16.57 9.39 1.81
N GLY A 183 -17.03 10.41 2.54
CA GLY A 183 -16.14 11.36 3.20
C GLY A 183 -15.58 12.47 2.30
N VAL A 184 -15.83 12.43 0.99
CA VAL A 184 -15.44 13.53 0.09
C VAL A 184 -16.28 14.78 0.43
N SER A 185 -15.58 15.88 0.72
CA SER A 185 -16.18 17.20 0.94
C SER A 185 -16.43 17.86 -0.42
N ILE A 186 -17.69 18.17 -0.70
CA ILE A 186 -18.09 18.83 -1.96
C ILE A 186 -18.38 20.33 -1.71
N SER A 187 -18.58 20.72 -0.45
CA SER A 187 -18.62 22.12 0.01
C SER A 187 -18.11 22.22 1.45
N GLU A 188 -17.80 23.44 1.92
CA GLU A 188 -17.17 23.70 3.23
C GLU A 188 -17.90 23.04 4.42
N ASN A 189 -19.21 22.81 4.31
CA ASN A 189 -20.04 22.21 5.36
C ASN A 189 -20.77 20.92 4.94
N SER A 190 -20.42 20.30 3.80
CA SER A 190 -21.08 19.06 3.37
C SER A 190 -20.13 17.98 2.84
N SER A 191 -20.03 16.87 3.58
CA SER A 191 -19.40 15.62 3.15
C SER A 191 -20.44 14.56 2.78
N ILE A 192 -20.04 13.57 1.99
CA ILE A 192 -20.87 12.39 1.71
C ILE A 192 -20.79 11.44 2.92
N ARG A 193 -21.94 11.03 3.47
CA ARG A 193 -22.05 10.20 4.68
C ARG A 193 -22.55 8.79 4.41
N GLY A 194 -23.23 8.58 3.28
CA GLY A 194 -23.73 7.27 2.87
C GLY A 194 -22.61 6.22 2.78
N LYS A 195 -22.95 4.97 3.12
CA LYS A 195 -22.05 3.79 3.02
C LYS A 195 -22.46 2.82 1.91
N TYR A 196 -23.67 2.97 1.38
CA TYR A 196 -24.24 2.10 0.37
C TYR A 196 -24.39 2.87 -0.94
N PHE A 197 -24.22 2.16 -2.05
CA PHE A 197 -24.29 2.73 -3.41
C PHE A 197 -25.47 3.69 -3.59
N ASN A 198 -26.71 3.26 -3.33
CA ASN A 198 -27.89 4.10 -3.54
C ASN A 198 -27.88 5.38 -2.69
N THR A 199 -27.42 5.28 -1.44
CA THR A 199 -27.30 6.45 -0.54
C THR A 199 -26.24 7.42 -1.03
N ILE A 200 -25.07 6.90 -1.43
CA ILE A 200 -23.97 7.70 -1.96
C ILE A 200 -24.40 8.41 -3.25
N VAL A 201 -25.01 7.69 -4.19
CA VAL A 201 -25.51 8.24 -5.45
C VAL A 201 -26.56 9.31 -5.20
N ASP A 202 -27.50 9.11 -4.26
CA ASP A 202 -28.50 10.11 -3.94
C ASP A 202 -27.92 11.38 -3.31
N GLU A 203 -26.92 11.25 -2.45
CA GLU A 203 -26.21 12.40 -1.89
C GLU A 203 -25.39 13.14 -2.96
N LEU A 204 -24.72 12.42 -3.85
CA LEU A 204 -23.97 13.00 -4.97
C LEU A 204 -24.90 13.75 -5.94
N ARG A 205 -26.08 13.20 -6.23
CA ARG A 205 -27.10 13.89 -7.04
C ARG A 205 -27.58 15.17 -6.40
N LYS A 206 -27.97 15.11 -5.12
CA LYS A 206 -28.44 16.29 -4.37
C LYS A 206 -27.42 17.43 -4.37
N LYS A 207 -26.12 17.09 -4.28
CA LYS A 207 -25.04 18.07 -4.26
C LYS A 207 -24.65 18.60 -5.63
N ASN A 208 -25.04 17.91 -6.71
CA ASN A 208 -24.73 18.29 -8.09
C ASN A 208 -26.00 18.61 -8.90
N GLN A 209 -27.08 19.03 -8.23
CA GLN A 209 -28.37 19.32 -8.86
C GLN A 209 -28.22 20.29 -10.04
N GLY A 210 -28.87 19.95 -11.16
CA GLY A 210 -28.85 20.78 -12.37
C GLY A 210 -27.57 20.70 -13.19
N THR A 211 -26.57 19.92 -12.78
CA THR A 211 -25.36 19.65 -13.57
C THR A 211 -25.46 18.34 -14.34
N ALA A 212 -24.52 18.10 -15.26
CA ALA A 212 -24.39 16.82 -15.94
C ALA A 212 -24.22 15.64 -14.97
N LEU A 213 -23.57 15.85 -13.82
CA LEU A 213 -23.38 14.83 -12.79
C LEU A 213 -24.70 14.31 -12.22
N ASP A 214 -25.68 15.18 -11.95
CA ASP A 214 -27.00 14.75 -11.47
C ASP A 214 -27.69 13.83 -12.49
N GLN A 215 -27.62 14.17 -13.79
CA GLN A 215 -28.20 13.35 -14.85
C GLN A 215 -27.49 12.00 -14.98
N ILE A 216 -26.15 12.00 -14.98
CA ILE A 216 -25.33 10.78 -15.09
C ILE A 216 -25.60 9.84 -13.90
N PHE A 217 -25.62 10.37 -12.68
CA PHE A 217 -25.98 9.59 -11.50
C PHE A 217 -27.43 9.11 -11.53
N GLY A 218 -28.34 9.85 -12.17
CA GLY A 218 -29.70 9.41 -12.45
C GLY A 218 -29.74 8.16 -13.32
N TRP A 219 -29.04 8.18 -14.46
CA TRP A 219 -28.95 7.01 -15.35
C TRP A 219 -28.26 5.83 -14.68
N LEU A 220 -27.17 6.10 -13.96
CA LEU A 220 -26.43 5.11 -13.21
C LEU A 220 -27.32 4.41 -12.17
N LYS A 221 -28.11 5.17 -11.41
CA LYS A 221 -29.03 4.64 -10.41
C LYS A 221 -30.11 3.76 -11.05
N THR A 222 -30.66 4.19 -12.19
CA THR A 222 -31.65 3.41 -12.94
C THR A 222 -31.07 2.08 -13.43
N LEU A 223 -29.88 2.12 -14.04
CA LEU A 223 -29.20 0.91 -14.53
C LEU A 223 -28.89 -0.04 -13.37
N HIS A 224 -28.28 0.45 -12.30
CA HIS A 224 -27.96 -0.34 -11.12
C HIS A 224 -29.21 -0.96 -10.48
N GLY A 225 -30.27 -0.17 -10.34
CA GLY A 225 -31.54 -0.62 -9.78
C GLY A 225 -32.19 -1.74 -10.61
N TYR A 226 -32.18 -1.60 -11.94
CA TYR A 226 -32.66 -2.65 -12.84
C TYR A 226 -31.83 -3.93 -12.71
N LEU A 227 -30.49 -3.85 -12.81
CA LEU A 227 -29.62 -5.01 -12.78
C LEU A 227 -29.58 -5.70 -11.40
N SER A 228 -29.77 -4.95 -10.33
CA SER A 228 -29.73 -5.48 -8.95
C SER A 228 -31.06 -6.08 -8.49
N ALA A 229 -32.19 -5.72 -9.09
CA ALA A 229 -33.49 -6.19 -8.63
C ALA A 229 -33.76 -7.66 -9.03
N PRO A 230 -34.30 -8.52 -8.14
CA PRO A 230 -34.70 -9.89 -8.46
C PRO A 230 -35.69 -9.99 -9.63
N ALA A 231 -36.66 -9.06 -9.67
CA ALA A 231 -37.68 -8.96 -10.72
C ALA A 231 -37.26 -8.07 -11.91
N GLY A 232 -36.01 -7.57 -11.90
CA GLY A 232 -35.39 -6.83 -13.00
C GLY A 232 -34.40 -7.72 -13.76
N GLY A 233 -33.18 -7.22 -13.96
CA GLY A 233 -32.09 -7.97 -14.60
C GLY A 233 -31.51 -9.09 -13.73
N GLY A 234 -31.77 -9.11 -12.42
CA GLY A 234 -31.42 -10.22 -11.51
C GLY A 234 -29.93 -10.54 -11.40
N ILE A 235 -29.05 -9.67 -11.91
CA ILE A 235 -27.61 -9.91 -12.03
C ILE A 235 -26.99 -10.11 -10.65
N ARG A 236 -27.35 -9.29 -9.64
CA ARG A 236 -26.72 -9.33 -8.32
C ARG A 236 -27.02 -10.60 -7.49
N HIS A 237 -28.04 -11.36 -7.85
CA HIS A 237 -28.41 -12.57 -7.12
C HIS A 237 -27.74 -13.79 -7.75
N GLY A 238 -27.12 -14.65 -6.92
CA GLY A 238 -26.49 -15.89 -7.35
C GLY A 238 -27.47 -16.88 -8.01
N MET A 239 -26.96 -18.05 -8.41
CA MET A 239 -27.67 -19.10 -9.17
C MET A 239 -29.02 -19.58 -8.58
N ASP A 240 -29.38 -19.19 -7.36
CA ASP A 240 -30.51 -19.74 -6.60
C ASP A 240 -31.87 -19.06 -6.81
N LEU A 241 -31.96 -18.02 -7.64
CA LEU A 241 -33.25 -17.55 -8.12
C LEU A 241 -33.57 -18.27 -9.44
N LYS A 242 -34.52 -19.20 -9.37
CA LYS A 242 -35.22 -19.77 -10.53
C LYS A 242 -35.52 -18.65 -11.52
N GLU A 243 -34.84 -18.69 -12.67
CA GLU A 243 -35.11 -17.86 -13.84
C GLU A 243 -35.01 -16.34 -13.63
N GLY A 244 -33.80 -15.84 -13.32
CA GLY A 244 -33.48 -14.48 -13.76
C GLY A 244 -33.55 -14.39 -15.29
N VAL A 245 -33.96 -13.25 -15.85
CA VAL A 245 -34.00 -13.03 -17.31
C VAL A 245 -32.62 -13.36 -17.89
N ALA A 246 -32.57 -14.29 -18.85
CA ALA A 246 -31.32 -14.69 -19.48
C ALA A 246 -30.68 -13.48 -20.16
N THR A 247 -29.52 -13.05 -19.68
CA THR A 247 -28.77 -11.96 -20.30
C THR A 247 -28.15 -12.46 -21.59
N SER A 248 -28.61 -11.94 -22.72
CA SER A 248 -28.01 -12.24 -24.02
C SER A 248 -26.59 -11.68 -24.12
N GLU A 249 -25.81 -12.17 -25.08
CA GLU A 249 -24.47 -11.65 -25.36
C GLU A 249 -24.49 -10.14 -25.62
N GLY A 250 -25.42 -9.68 -26.45
CA GLY A 250 -25.55 -8.26 -26.81
C GLY A 250 -25.86 -7.38 -25.61
N GLU A 251 -26.78 -7.83 -24.75
CA GLU A 251 -27.13 -7.13 -23.50
C GLU A 251 -25.95 -7.10 -22.53
N ALA A 252 -25.26 -8.23 -22.34
CA ALA A 252 -24.12 -8.30 -21.44
C ALA A 252 -22.98 -7.38 -21.89
N ARG A 253 -22.65 -7.37 -23.19
CA ARG A 253 -21.67 -6.44 -23.76
C ARG A 253 -22.10 -4.99 -23.55
N LEU A 254 -23.37 -4.66 -23.80
CA LEU A 254 -23.88 -3.31 -23.60
C LEU A 254 -23.79 -2.89 -22.12
N TYR A 255 -24.22 -3.76 -21.19
CA TYR A 255 -24.15 -3.47 -19.76
C TYR A 255 -22.70 -3.30 -19.28
N CYS A 256 -21.79 -4.21 -19.65
CA CYS A 256 -20.38 -4.06 -19.33
C CYS A 256 -19.80 -2.74 -19.87
N ASN A 257 -20.11 -2.38 -21.12
CA ASN A 257 -19.62 -1.13 -21.73
C ASN A 257 -20.18 0.13 -21.04
N LEU A 258 -21.47 0.13 -20.71
CA LEU A 258 -22.11 1.25 -20.01
C LEU A 258 -21.53 1.41 -18.61
N ILE A 259 -21.45 0.32 -17.84
CA ILE A 259 -20.94 0.38 -16.46
C ILE A 259 -19.45 0.76 -16.46
N THR A 260 -18.65 0.21 -17.38
CA THR A 260 -17.22 0.59 -17.53
C THR A 260 -17.06 2.07 -17.85
N SER A 261 -17.91 2.61 -18.73
CA SER A 261 -17.95 4.05 -19.04
C SER A 261 -18.27 4.89 -17.80
N TYR A 262 -19.25 4.46 -17.00
CA TYR A 262 -19.59 5.14 -15.76
C TYR A 262 -18.48 5.08 -14.73
N ILE A 263 -17.85 3.92 -14.53
CA ILE A 263 -16.71 3.78 -13.60
C ILE A 263 -15.57 4.71 -14.00
N SER A 264 -15.19 4.72 -15.28
CA SER A 264 -14.13 5.59 -15.81
C SER A 264 -14.44 7.08 -15.56
N TYR A 265 -15.70 7.48 -15.78
CA TYR A 265 -16.15 8.84 -15.51
C TYR A 265 -16.12 9.19 -14.01
N LEU A 266 -16.57 8.28 -13.15
CA LEU A 266 -16.57 8.48 -11.69
C LEU A 266 -15.15 8.61 -11.13
N LEU A 267 -14.20 7.81 -11.62
CA LEU A 267 -12.79 7.92 -11.22
C LEU A 267 -12.21 9.29 -11.59
N ALA A 268 -12.50 9.77 -12.80
CA ALA A 268 -12.07 11.10 -13.23
C ALA A 268 -12.65 12.22 -12.35
N GLU A 269 -13.92 12.13 -11.99
CA GLU A 269 -14.59 13.11 -11.12
C GLU A 269 -14.11 13.04 -9.67
N TYR A 270 -13.83 11.84 -9.17
CA TYR A 270 -13.21 11.67 -7.86
C TYR A 270 -11.85 12.36 -7.80
N HIS A 271 -10.99 12.15 -8.81
CA HIS A 271 -9.71 12.85 -8.91
C HIS A 271 -9.87 14.37 -8.98
N ARG A 272 -10.84 14.87 -9.77
CA ARG A 272 -11.12 16.31 -9.85
C ARG A 272 -11.49 16.92 -8.49
N LEU A 273 -12.32 16.22 -7.72
CA LEU A 273 -12.79 16.68 -6.41
C LEU A 273 -11.71 16.59 -5.32
N THR A 274 -10.84 15.58 -5.38
CA THR A 274 -9.77 15.36 -4.39
C THR A 274 -8.47 16.11 -4.69
N ALA A 275 -8.23 16.49 -5.96
CA ALA A 275 -7.08 17.31 -6.37
C ALA A 275 -7.29 18.82 -6.15
N ALA A 276 -8.50 19.27 -5.80
CA ALA A 276 -8.75 20.68 -5.50
C ALA A 276 -8.11 21.05 -4.15
N PRO A 277 -7.13 21.97 -4.07
CA PRO A 277 -6.55 22.39 -2.81
C PRO A 277 -7.61 23.11 -1.97
N ALA A 278 -7.79 22.64 -0.72
CA ALA A 278 -8.39 23.45 0.32
C ALA A 278 -7.50 24.68 0.54
N GLY A 279 -7.98 25.86 0.12
CA GLY A 279 -7.34 27.14 0.41
C GLY A 279 -6.75 27.86 -0.81
N LYS A 280 -7.54 28.79 -1.35
CA LYS A 280 -7.01 30.13 -1.61
C LYS A 280 -7.73 31.07 -0.66
N ALA A 281 -6.97 31.58 0.31
CA ALA A 281 -7.25 32.84 0.98
C ALA A 281 -7.26 33.99 -0.04
#